data_AF-A0A536IX14-F1
#
_entry.id   AF-A0A536IX14-F1
#
_cell.length_a   1.000
_cell.length_b   1.000
_cell.length_c   1.000
_cell.angle_alpha   90.00
_cell.angle_beta   90.00
_cell.angle_gamma   90.00
#
_symmetry.space_group_name_H-M   'P 1'
#
loop_
_entity.id
_entity.type
_entity.pdbx_description
1 polymer ?
#
loop_
_entity_poly.entity_id
_entity_poly.type
_entity_poly.pdbx_seq_one_letter_code
_entity_poly.pdbx_strand_id
1 'polypeptide(L)'
;MTTLCNQTLGDGSYTAVDSEPDCANCIRRSKDQARISGAFFAQEEGSELLRLSLEQARSRKPNLRVIRSPAHDRDKPVEWPAPKAPEETTPDELGELITRGFKPSGEGVWRSPGGVIVRMRKHGRDWRFAELLFEGEVVASRVEAGMRIRAGDVEVTPTEDGFEVRIKLQGPRR
;
A
#
# COMPACT_ATOMS: atom_id res chain seq x y z
N MET A 1 -11.14 3.24 29.61
CA MET A 1 -11.98 2.07 29.23
C MET A 1 -11.21 1.28 28.18
N THR A 2 -10.96 -0.02 28.39
CA THR A 2 -10.20 -0.83 27.42
C THR A 2 -11.15 -1.33 26.34
N THR A 3 -10.99 -0.81 25.13
CA THR A 3 -11.79 -1.24 23.99
C THR A 3 -11.41 -2.65 23.56
N LEU A 4 -12.31 -3.32 22.85
CA LEU A 4 -12.02 -4.59 22.20
C LEU A 4 -10.82 -4.52 21.27
N CYS A 5 -10.17 -3.40 20.97
CA CYS A 5 -8.92 -3.35 20.18
C CYS A 5 -7.67 -3.03 21.02
N ASN A 6 -7.75 -3.08 22.37
CA ASN A 6 -6.70 -2.61 23.29
C ASN A 6 -6.21 -1.19 22.99
N GLN A 7 -7.03 -0.36 22.33
CA GLN A 7 -6.71 1.05 22.15
C GLN A 7 -7.20 1.83 23.35
N THR A 8 -6.29 2.62 23.91
CA THR A 8 -6.62 3.65 24.90
C THR A 8 -7.18 4.84 24.13
N LEU A 9 -8.50 5.00 24.18
CA LEU A 9 -9.17 6.18 23.64
C LEU A 9 -9.17 7.28 24.69
N GLY A 10 -8.88 8.51 24.28
CA GLY A 10 -8.90 9.69 25.17
C GLY A 10 -10.31 10.06 25.61
N ASP A 11 -10.42 10.78 26.73
CA ASP A 11 -11.72 11.19 27.27
C ASP A 11 -12.49 12.06 26.25
N GLY A 12 -13.78 11.76 26.04
CA GLY A 12 -14.63 12.43 25.06
C GLY A 12 -14.49 11.96 23.61
N SER A 13 -13.54 11.07 23.31
CA SER A 13 -13.36 10.51 21.95
C SER A 13 -14.25 9.29 21.65
N TYR A 14 -15.11 8.89 22.60
CA TYR A 14 -15.99 7.73 22.46
C TYR A 14 -17.39 8.03 23.01
N THR A 15 -18.38 7.37 22.43
CA THR A 15 -19.75 7.30 22.95
C THR A 15 -20.13 5.83 23.00
N ALA A 16 -20.55 5.34 24.17
CA ALA A 16 -21.05 3.98 24.30
C ALA A 16 -22.38 3.88 23.54
N VAL A 17 -22.42 2.97 22.58
CA VAL A 17 -23.62 2.67 21.77
C VAL A 17 -23.87 1.17 21.85
N ASP A 18 -25.15 0.77 21.94
CA ASP A 18 -25.57 -0.64 21.96
C ASP A 18 -25.55 -1.29 20.55
N SER A 19 -24.93 -0.64 19.56
CA SER A 19 -24.82 -1.16 18.20
C SER A 19 -23.71 -2.20 18.08
N GLU A 20 -23.86 -3.14 17.14
CA GLU A 20 -22.82 -4.13 16.84
C GLU A 20 -21.49 -3.46 16.43
N PRO A 21 -20.33 -4.04 16.79
CA PRO A 21 -19.03 -3.50 16.42
C PRO A 21 -18.86 -3.48 14.89
N ASP A 22 -18.58 -2.31 14.32
CA ASP A 22 -18.36 -2.10 12.88
C ASP A 22 -16.89 -2.27 12.47
N CYS A 23 -15.97 -2.11 13.41
CA CYS A 23 -14.54 -2.24 13.15
C CYS A 23 -14.18 -3.69 12.81
N ALA A 24 -13.57 -3.90 11.63
CA ALA A 24 -13.09 -5.21 11.18
C ALA A 24 -12.18 -5.92 12.20
N ASN A 25 -11.43 -5.17 13.00
CA ASN A 25 -10.57 -5.74 14.05
C ASN A 25 -11.39 -6.20 15.28
N CYS A 26 -12.42 -5.45 15.66
CA CYS A 26 -13.37 -5.83 16.72
C CYS A 26 -14.25 -7.01 16.30
N ILE A 27 -14.72 -7.05 15.06
CA ILE A 27 -15.48 -8.18 14.47
C ILE A 27 -14.63 -9.45 14.43
N ARG A 28 -13.33 -9.32 14.11
CA ARG A 28 -12.40 -10.46 14.15
C ARG A 28 -12.16 -10.93 15.58
N ARG A 29 -11.97 -10.02 16.54
CA ARG A 29 -11.80 -10.35 17.96
C ARG A 29 -13.03 -10.98 18.61
N SER A 30 -14.24 -10.56 18.24
CA SER A 30 -15.47 -11.16 18.78
C SER A 30 -15.63 -12.62 18.38
N LYS A 31 -15.04 -13.02 17.25
CA LYS A 31 -15.08 -14.40 16.73
C LYS A 31 -13.89 -15.25 17.15
N ASP A 32 -12.71 -14.66 17.37
CA ASP A 32 -11.51 -15.41 17.75
C ASP A 32 -10.47 -14.52 18.46
N GLN A 33 -10.35 -14.69 19.79
CA GLN A 33 -9.44 -13.92 20.63
C GLN A 33 -7.97 -14.27 20.39
N ALA A 34 -7.67 -15.46 19.83
CA ALA A 34 -6.31 -15.94 19.62
C ALA A 34 -5.67 -15.39 18.32
N ARG A 35 -6.45 -14.87 17.36
CA ARG A 35 -5.93 -14.47 16.03
C ARG A 35 -5.11 -13.19 15.98
N ILE A 36 -4.83 -12.55 17.11
CA ILE A 36 -4.02 -11.33 17.14
C ILE A 36 -2.66 -11.64 17.72
N SER A 37 -1.61 -11.22 17.00
CA SER A 37 -0.21 -11.35 17.40
C SER A 37 0.05 -10.93 18.84
N GLY A 38 -0.63 -9.90 19.36
CA GLY A 38 -0.53 -9.47 20.75
C GLY A 38 -1.14 -10.41 21.80
N ALA A 39 -2.11 -11.26 21.45
CA ALA A 39 -2.67 -12.24 22.39
C ALA A 39 -1.71 -13.41 22.64
N PHE A 40 -0.98 -13.83 21.60
CA PHE A 40 0.08 -14.84 21.72
C PHE A 40 1.25 -14.38 22.61
N PHE A 41 1.58 -13.08 22.64
CA PHE A 41 2.61 -12.54 23.54
C PHE A 41 2.11 -12.24 24.96
N ALA A 42 0.79 -12.23 25.17
CA ALA A 42 0.18 -12.07 26.50
C ALA A 42 -0.01 -13.41 27.24
N GLN A 43 0.19 -14.54 26.55
CA GLN A 43 0.27 -15.88 27.12
C GLN A 43 1.68 -16.10 27.73
N GLU A 44 1.78 -16.93 28.79
CA GLU A 44 3.03 -17.11 29.55
C GLU A 44 4.19 -17.52 28.63
N GLU A 45 3.92 -18.38 27.64
CA GLU A 45 4.89 -18.90 26.68
C GLU A 45 5.44 -17.81 25.75
N GLY A 46 4.61 -16.84 25.35
CA GLY A 46 5.02 -15.71 24.51
C GLY A 46 5.89 -14.70 25.25
N SER A 47 5.62 -14.49 26.53
CA SER A 47 6.44 -13.66 27.41
C SER A 47 7.82 -14.29 27.67
N GLU A 48 7.88 -15.63 27.73
CA GLU A 48 9.11 -16.40 27.92
C GLU A 48 10.01 -16.34 26.68
N LEU A 49 9.44 -16.43 25.47
CA LEU A 49 10.18 -16.26 24.22
C LEU A 49 10.78 -14.86 24.07
N LEU A 50 10.02 -13.82 24.46
CA LEU A 50 10.53 -12.45 24.47
C LEU A 50 11.67 -12.29 25.47
N ARG A 51 11.54 -12.89 26.65
CA ARG A 51 12.59 -12.87 27.66
C ARG A 51 13.87 -13.57 27.18
N LEU A 52 13.75 -14.77 26.59
CA LEU A 52 14.88 -15.51 25.99
C LEU A 52 15.57 -14.69 24.89
N SER A 53 14.80 -14.01 24.04
CA SER A 53 15.33 -13.14 22.98
C SER A 53 16.09 -11.94 23.55
N LEU A 54 15.59 -11.33 24.63
CA LEU A 54 16.26 -10.24 25.33
C LEU A 54 17.54 -10.70 26.06
N GLU A 55 17.56 -11.91 26.61
CA GLU A 55 18.76 -12.52 27.21
C GLU A 55 19.84 -12.81 26.13
N GLN A 56 19.45 -13.27 24.94
CA GLN A 56 20.34 -13.41 23.78
C GLN A 56 20.86 -12.05 23.27
N ALA A 57 20.02 -11.02 23.26
CA ALA A 57 20.43 -9.67 22.87
C ALA A 57 21.42 -9.05 23.89
N ARG A 58 21.22 -9.29 25.19
CA ARG A 58 22.11 -8.79 26.26
C ARG A 58 23.47 -9.46 26.28
N SER A 59 23.57 -10.74 25.90
CA SER A 59 24.85 -11.46 25.83
C SER A 59 25.69 -11.06 24.61
N ARG A 60 25.09 -10.43 23.61
CA ARG A 60 25.80 -9.86 22.47
C ARG A 60 26.29 -8.44 22.81
N LYS A 61 27.50 -8.33 23.37
CA LYS A 61 28.16 -7.02 23.58
C LYS A 61 28.19 -6.22 22.25
N PRO A 62 27.66 -5.00 22.19
CA PRO A 62 27.87 -4.15 21.03
C PRO A 62 29.36 -3.82 20.94
N ASN A 63 29.96 -4.06 19.78
CA ASN A 63 31.37 -3.73 19.51
C ASN A 63 31.46 -2.21 19.30
N LEU A 64 31.34 -1.44 20.39
CA LEU A 64 31.53 0.01 20.39
C LEU A 64 33.04 0.30 20.39
N ARG A 65 33.68 0.21 19.22
CA ARG A 65 34.94 0.94 19.00
C ARG A 65 34.60 2.43 18.94
N VAL A 66 34.53 3.04 20.12
CA VAL A 66 34.48 4.49 20.32
C VAL A 66 35.83 5.05 19.90
N ILE A 67 35.88 5.70 18.74
CA ILE A 67 36.96 6.63 18.41
C ILE A 67 36.79 7.83 19.36
N ARG A 68 37.81 8.10 20.19
CA ARG A 68 37.85 9.28 21.07
C ARG A 68 37.86 10.55 20.21
N SER A 69 36.84 11.38 20.37
CA SER A 69 36.78 12.72 19.78
C SER A 69 37.80 13.68 20.42
N PRO A 70 38.47 14.57 19.68
CA PRO A 70 38.85 15.87 20.19
C PRO A 70 37.61 16.76 20.21
N ALA A 71 37.33 17.38 21.35
CA ALA A 71 36.24 18.34 21.50
C ALA A 71 36.55 19.68 20.80
N HIS A 72 35.48 20.30 20.32
CA HIS A 72 35.38 21.67 19.80
C HIS A 72 36.06 21.97 18.45
N ASP A 73 35.33 21.70 17.37
CA ASP A 73 34.90 22.83 16.55
C ASP A 73 33.53 22.58 15.92
N ARG A 74 32.76 23.66 15.79
CA ARG A 74 31.32 23.74 15.53
C ARG A 74 30.81 22.73 14.50
N ASP A 75 29.98 21.77 14.94
CA ASP A 75 29.20 20.90 14.07
C ASP A 75 28.30 21.75 13.18
N LYS A 76 28.72 21.95 11.92
CA LYS A 76 27.78 22.19 10.83
C LYS A 76 26.89 20.95 10.77
N PRO A 77 25.55 21.09 10.71
CA PRO A 77 24.68 19.96 10.45
C PRO A 77 25.17 19.28 9.16
N VAL A 78 25.65 18.04 9.29
CA VAL A 78 25.93 17.19 8.14
C VAL A 78 24.58 16.81 7.57
N GLU A 79 24.15 17.52 6.54
CA GLU A 79 23.07 17.07 5.66
C GLU A 79 23.51 15.76 5.05
N TRP A 80 22.94 14.67 5.56
CA TRP A 80 22.99 13.39 4.88
C TRP A 80 22.31 13.59 3.52
N PRO A 81 23.00 13.40 2.38
CA PRO A 81 22.31 13.36 1.12
C PRO A 81 21.34 12.18 1.22
N ALA A 82 20.05 12.49 1.17
CA ALA A 82 19.02 11.47 1.13
C ALA A 82 19.42 10.46 0.05
N PRO A 83 19.45 9.15 0.33
CA PRO A 83 19.68 8.16 -0.72
C PRO A 83 18.62 8.44 -1.78
N LYS A 84 19.07 8.94 -2.93
CA LYS A 84 18.20 9.16 -4.08
C LYS A 84 17.69 7.77 -4.40
N ALA A 85 16.43 7.50 -4.05
CA ALA A 85 15.78 6.26 -4.42
C ALA A 85 16.07 6.07 -5.91
N PRO A 86 16.55 4.88 -6.34
CA PRO A 86 16.78 4.64 -7.75
C PRO A 86 15.49 5.06 -8.44
N GLU A 87 15.60 6.04 -9.35
CA GLU A 87 14.47 6.48 -10.14
C GLU A 87 13.99 5.21 -10.83
N GLU A 88 12.90 4.62 -10.32
CA GLU A 88 12.13 3.61 -11.01
C GLU A 88 11.69 4.33 -12.29
N THR A 89 12.52 4.23 -13.32
CA THR A 89 12.16 4.54 -14.71
C THR A 89 11.06 3.56 -15.03
N THR A 90 9.86 3.93 -14.57
CA THR A 90 8.61 3.31 -14.91
C THR A 90 8.54 3.46 -16.42
N PRO A 91 8.61 2.35 -17.16
CA PRO A 91 8.63 2.42 -18.62
C PRO A 91 7.42 3.21 -19.09
N ASP A 92 7.58 4.07 -20.10
CA ASP A 92 6.47 4.87 -20.66
C ASP A 92 5.30 3.97 -21.12
N GLU A 93 5.61 2.72 -21.46
CA GLU A 93 4.67 1.67 -21.84
C GLU A 93 5.01 0.36 -21.11
N LEU A 94 4.00 -0.23 -20.47
CA LEU A 94 4.08 -1.53 -19.82
C LEU A 94 3.15 -2.52 -20.53
N GLY A 95 3.63 -3.09 -21.63
CA GLY A 95 2.84 -3.97 -22.48
C GLY A 95 1.61 -3.24 -23.04
N GLU A 96 0.43 -3.58 -22.52
CA GLU A 96 -0.86 -3.00 -22.94
C GLU A 96 -1.21 -1.67 -22.22
N LEU A 97 -0.41 -1.23 -21.25
CA LEU A 97 -0.66 -0.01 -20.45
C LEU A 97 0.30 1.12 -20.81
N ILE A 98 -0.24 2.28 -21.18
CA ILE A 98 0.52 3.54 -21.25
C ILE A 98 0.62 4.10 -19.84
N THR A 99 1.80 4.04 -19.22
CA THR A 99 1.99 4.37 -17.79
C THR A 99 1.92 5.87 -17.49
N ARG A 100 1.98 6.71 -18.54
CA ARG A 100 1.97 8.16 -18.43
C ARG A 100 0.75 8.66 -17.64
N GLY A 101 1.01 9.22 -16.46
CA GLY A 101 -0.01 9.77 -15.57
C GLY A 101 -0.60 8.78 -14.57
N PHE A 102 -0.30 7.47 -14.70
CA PHE A 102 -0.65 6.49 -13.68
C PHE A 102 0.38 6.50 -12.55
N LYS A 103 -0.09 6.28 -11.32
CA LYS A 103 0.75 6.06 -10.15
C LYS A 103 0.84 4.56 -9.86
N PRO A 104 2.05 3.97 -9.78
CA PRO A 104 2.19 2.58 -9.35
C PRO A 104 1.68 2.43 -7.91
N SER A 105 0.94 1.36 -7.64
CA SER A 105 0.33 1.09 -6.33
C SER A 105 0.56 -0.35 -5.82
N GLY A 106 1.40 -1.10 -6.52
CA GLY A 106 1.77 -2.49 -6.24
C GLY A 106 2.31 -3.18 -7.49
N GLU A 107 2.75 -4.42 -7.37
CA GLU A 107 3.21 -5.20 -8.52
C GLU A 107 2.07 -5.38 -9.54
N GLY A 108 2.24 -4.82 -10.74
CA GLY A 108 1.23 -4.85 -11.79
C GLY A 108 -0.02 -4.01 -11.50
N VAL A 109 -0.05 -3.19 -10.44
CA VAL A 109 -1.23 -2.38 -10.09
C VAL A 109 -0.95 -0.90 -10.28
N TRP A 110 -1.82 -0.25 -11.04
CA TRP A 110 -1.69 1.14 -11.44
C TRP A 110 -2.95 1.92 -11.09
N ARG A 111 -2.79 3.16 -10.62
CA ARG A 111 -3.91 4.04 -10.25
C ARG A 111 -3.91 5.31 -11.07
N SER A 112 -5.04 5.66 -11.66
CA SER A 112 -5.22 6.95 -12.33
C SER A 112 -5.53 8.07 -11.32
N PRO A 113 -5.34 9.35 -11.69
CA PRO A 113 -5.80 10.50 -10.90
C PRO A 113 -7.31 10.48 -10.61
N GLY A 114 -8.12 9.97 -11.54
CA GLY A 114 -9.57 9.82 -11.38
C GLY A 114 -10.00 8.63 -10.51
N GLY A 115 -9.06 7.92 -9.87
CA GLY A 115 -9.36 6.83 -8.95
C GLY A 115 -9.60 5.47 -9.60
N VAL A 116 -9.31 5.34 -10.90
CA VAL A 116 -9.39 4.05 -11.62
C VAL A 116 -8.19 3.19 -11.25
N ILE A 117 -8.44 1.92 -10.92
CA ILE A 117 -7.40 0.94 -10.65
C ILE A 117 -7.29 0.00 -11.86
N VAL A 118 -6.11 -0.07 -12.44
CA VAL A 118 -5.77 -0.99 -13.53
C VAL A 118 -4.85 -2.08 -12.98
N ARG A 119 -5.23 -3.33 -13.20
CA ARG A 119 -4.41 -4.50 -12.88
C ARG A 119 -3.87 -5.13 -14.14
N MET A 120 -2.55 -5.28 -14.17
CA MET A 120 -1.78 -5.95 -15.19
C MET A 120 -1.34 -7.30 -14.66
N ARG A 121 -1.50 -8.35 -15.46
CA ARG A 121 -0.92 -9.67 -15.14
C ARG A 121 0.35 -9.88 -15.94
N LYS A 122 1.37 -10.47 -15.31
CA LYS A 122 2.57 -10.89 -16.00
C LYS A 122 2.29 -12.18 -16.79
N HIS A 123 2.56 -12.17 -18.08
CA HIS A 123 2.40 -13.31 -18.97
C HIS A 123 3.72 -13.58 -19.69
N GLY A 124 4.56 -14.43 -19.09
CA GLY A 124 5.92 -14.66 -19.58
C GLY A 124 6.82 -13.44 -19.35
N ARG A 125 7.27 -12.80 -20.43
CA ARG A 125 8.09 -11.57 -20.39
C ARG A 125 7.27 -10.29 -20.46
N ASP A 126 6.00 -10.37 -20.85
CA ASP A 126 5.14 -9.21 -21.12
C ASP A 126 4.06 -9.03 -20.05
N TRP A 127 3.48 -7.83 -20.00
CA TRP A 127 2.36 -7.50 -19.12
C TRP A 127 1.09 -7.33 -19.93
N ARG A 128 0.01 -7.99 -19.52
CA ARG A 128 -1.30 -7.90 -20.19
C ARG A 128 -2.35 -7.30 -19.27
N PHE A 129 -3.27 -6.55 -19.85
CA PHE A 129 -4.43 -6.02 -19.15
C PHE A 129 -5.26 -7.19 -18.61
N ALA A 130 -5.57 -7.17 -17.32
CA ALA A 130 -6.34 -8.22 -16.67
C ALA A 130 -7.68 -7.70 -16.17
N GLU A 131 -7.67 -6.56 -15.46
CA GLU A 131 -8.85 -6.04 -14.80
C GLU A 131 -8.79 -4.51 -14.66
N LEU A 132 -9.95 -3.87 -14.72
CA LEU A 132 -10.14 -2.47 -14.36
C LEU A 132 -11.22 -2.38 -13.27
N LEU A 133 -10.89 -1.75 -12.16
CA LEU A 133 -11.83 -1.45 -11.09
C LEU A 133 -12.05 0.06 -11.05
N PHE A 134 -13.31 0.46 -11.14
CA PHE A 134 -13.72 1.84 -11.04
C PHE A 134 -15.09 1.91 -10.37
N GLU A 135 -15.21 2.77 -9.36
CA GLU A 135 -16.46 3.06 -8.69
C GLU A 135 -17.13 4.25 -9.38
N GLY A 136 -18.00 3.96 -10.36
CA GLY A 136 -18.71 5.00 -11.09
C GLY A 136 -19.31 4.49 -12.41
N GLU A 137 -19.76 5.44 -13.22
CA GLU A 137 -20.32 5.14 -14.54
C GLU A 137 -19.21 4.69 -15.50
N VAL A 138 -19.47 3.57 -16.18
CA VAL A 138 -18.61 3.04 -17.24
C VAL A 138 -19.36 3.15 -18.57
N VAL A 139 -18.75 3.85 -19.53
CA VAL A 139 -19.31 4.00 -20.88
C VAL A 139 -18.67 2.96 -21.79
N ALA A 140 -19.49 2.03 -22.27
CA ALA A 140 -19.13 1.04 -23.27
C ALA A 140 -19.56 1.52 -24.65
N SER A 141 -18.66 1.53 -25.64
CA SER A 141 -18.97 1.91 -27.02
C SER A 141 -18.45 0.86 -27.99
N ARG A 142 -19.34 0.39 -28.89
CA ARG A 142 -18.95 -0.53 -29.96
C ARG A 142 -18.14 0.21 -31.02
N VAL A 143 -17.02 -0.38 -31.43
CA VAL A 143 -16.14 0.08 -32.51
C VAL A 143 -15.87 -1.08 -33.45
N GLU A 144 -15.29 -0.82 -34.63
CA GLU A 144 -15.01 -1.87 -35.64
C GLU A 144 -14.11 -2.98 -35.08
N ALA A 145 -13.09 -2.63 -34.29
CA ALA A 145 -12.15 -3.56 -33.67
C ALA A 145 -12.67 -4.21 -32.36
N GLY A 146 -13.90 -3.95 -31.92
CA GLY A 146 -14.48 -4.53 -30.70
C GLY A 146 -15.23 -3.53 -29.83
N MET A 147 -14.91 -3.50 -28.52
CA MET A 147 -15.58 -2.62 -27.56
C MET A 147 -14.57 -1.68 -26.89
N ARG A 148 -14.77 -0.38 -27.05
CA ARG A 148 -14.06 0.65 -26.29
C ARG A 148 -14.75 0.86 -24.96
N ILE A 149 -13.99 0.88 -23.87
CA ILE A 149 -14.50 1.09 -22.52
C ILE A 149 -13.90 2.37 -21.97
N ARG A 150 -14.72 3.24 -21.40
CA ARG A 150 -14.28 4.44 -20.68
C ARG A 150 -14.79 4.38 -19.24
N ALA A 151 -13.86 4.41 -18.29
CA ALA A 151 -14.14 4.43 -16.86
C ALA A 151 -13.42 5.64 -16.25
N GLY A 152 -14.17 6.62 -15.76
CA GLY A 152 -13.60 7.85 -15.21
C GLY A 152 -12.72 8.60 -16.22
N ASP A 153 -11.42 8.67 -15.92
CA ASP A 153 -10.36 9.26 -16.73
C ASP A 153 -9.53 8.23 -17.51
N VAL A 154 -9.91 6.95 -17.53
CA VAL A 154 -9.22 5.88 -18.25
C VAL A 154 -10.04 5.40 -19.45
N GLU A 155 -9.37 5.21 -20.58
CA GLU A 155 -9.92 4.64 -21.80
C GLU A 155 -9.17 3.34 -22.14
N VAL A 156 -9.93 2.26 -22.36
CA VAL A 156 -9.45 0.97 -22.83
C VAL A 156 -9.93 0.81 -24.27
N THR A 157 -8.98 0.67 -25.21
CA THR A 157 -9.28 0.51 -26.64
C THR A 157 -8.77 -0.85 -27.11
N PRO A 158 -9.57 -1.64 -27.83
CA PRO A 158 -9.09 -2.90 -28.41
C PRO A 158 -8.09 -2.61 -29.54
N THR A 159 -7.02 -3.38 -29.60
CA THR A 159 -5.98 -3.35 -30.65
C THR A 159 -5.83 -4.75 -31.27
N GLU A 160 -5.06 -4.89 -32.37
CA GLU A 160 -4.88 -6.18 -33.04
C GLU A 160 -4.28 -7.26 -32.11
N ASP A 161 -3.39 -6.85 -31.19
CA ASP A 161 -2.64 -7.75 -30.30
C ASP A 161 -3.15 -7.77 -28.85
N GLY A 162 -4.24 -7.06 -28.53
CA GLY A 162 -4.80 -7.01 -27.18
C GLY A 162 -5.60 -5.74 -26.88
N PHE A 163 -5.17 -5.00 -25.85
CA PHE A 163 -5.80 -3.75 -25.44
C PHE A 163 -4.75 -2.65 -25.28
N GLU A 164 -5.15 -1.41 -25.51
CA GLU A 164 -4.41 -0.22 -25.11
C GLU A 164 -5.17 0.45 -23.97
N VAL A 165 -4.53 0.59 -22.82
CA VAL A 165 -5.06 1.27 -21.64
C VAL A 165 -4.32 2.58 -21.44
N ARG A 166 -5.05 3.70 -21.40
CA ARG A 166 -4.46 5.03 -21.23
C ARG A 166 -5.35 5.98 -20.44
N ILE A 167 -4.73 7.00 -19.83
CA ILE A 167 -5.47 8.12 -19.25
C ILE A 167 -5.91 9.07 -20.38
N LYS A 168 -7.20 9.36 -20.39
CA LYS A 168 -7.81 10.39 -21.23
C LYS A 168 -8.53 11.36 -20.31
N LEU A 169 -7.87 12.50 -20.06
CA LEU A 169 -8.45 13.58 -19.28
C LEU A 169 -9.82 13.95 -19.89
N GLN A 170 -10.87 13.86 -19.09
CA GLN A 170 -12.16 14.40 -19.48
C GLN A 170 -11.97 15.90 -19.71
N GLY A 171 -12.27 16.36 -20.92
CA GLY A 171 -12.54 17.78 -21.13
C GLY A 171 -13.63 18.24 -20.16
N PRO A 172 -13.61 19.50 -19.70
CA PRO A 172 -14.50 19.97 -18.65
C PRO A 172 -15.96 19.66 -19.01
N ARG A 173 -16.64 18.92 -18.12
CA ARG A 173 -18.10 18.77 -18.16
C ARG A 173 -18.69 20.17 -17.96
N ARG A 174 -19.34 20.71 -19.00
CA ARG A 174 -20.13 21.96 -18.93
C ARG A 174 -21.49 21.69 -18.32
#